data_AF-A0A355FM97-F1
#
_entry.id   AF-A0A355FM97-F1
#
_cell.length_a   1.000
_cell.length_b   1.000
_cell.length_c   1.000
_cell.angle_alpha   90.00
_cell.angle_beta   90.00
_cell.angle_gamma   90.00
#
_symmetry.space_group_name_H-M   'P 1'
#
loop_
_entity.id
_entity.type
_entity.pdbx_description
1 polymer ?
#
loop_
_entity_poly.entity_id
_entity_poly.type
_entity_poly.pdbx_seq_one_letter_code
_entity_poly.pdbx_strand_id
1 'polypeptide(L)' 'MLIQVINLQRTYQMGSVKVEALKDASFQIKEGEFVAIIGPS' A
#
# COMPACT_ATOMS: atom_id res chain seq x y z
N MET A 1 -8.19 -4.34 -16.66
CA MET A 1 -7.68 -3.85 -15.36
C MET A 1 -7.35 -5.08 -14.55
N LEU A 2 -6.10 -5.23 -14.09
CA LEU A 2 -5.65 -6.46 -13.43
C LEU A 2 -5.66 -6.30 -11.90
N ILE A 3 -5.21 -5.16 -11.39
CA ILE A 3 -5.18 -4.84 -9.96
C ILE A 3 -5.82 -3.49 -9.72
N GLN A 4 -6.68 -3.40 -8.70
CA GLN A 4 -7.26 -2.16 -8.21
C GLN A 4 -7.14 -2.11 -6.69
N VAL A 5 -6.55 -1.02 -6.18
CA VAL A 5 -6.41 -0.74 -4.75
C VAL A 5 -7.14 0.56 -4.46
N ILE A 6 -8.07 0.53 -3.51
CA ILE A 6 -8.90 1.67 -3.12
C ILE A 6 -8.77 1.83 -1.60
N ASN A 7 -8.33 3.00 -1.16
CA ASN A 7 -8.23 3.43 0.22
C ASN A 7 -7.58 2.39 1.17
N LEU A 8 -6.52 1.73 0.71
CA LEU A 8 -5.87 0.65 1.47
C LEU A 8 -5.16 1.23 2.70
N GLN A 9 -5.50 0.68 3.86
CA GLN A 9 -4.97 1.07 5.16
C GLN A 9 -4.46 -0.16 5.91
N ARG A 10 -3.31 -0.02 6.57
CA ARG A 10 -2.76 -1.06 7.43
C ARG A 10 -2.05 -0.42 8.61
N THR A 11 -2.52 -0.74 9.80
CA THR A 11 -1.89 -0.35 11.05
C THR A 11 -1.42 -1.59 11.78
N TYR A 12 -0.17 -1.59 12.25
CA TYR A 12 0.39 -2.62 13.11
C TYR A 12 0.45 -2.11 14.55
N GLN A 13 0.06 -2.97 15.50
CA GLN A 13 0.26 -2.70 16.92
C GLN A 13 1.62 -3.29 17.33
N MET A 14 2.55 -2.43 17.70
CA MET A 14 3.90 -2.79 18.15
C MET A 14 4.05 -2.37 19.62
N GLY A 15 3.70 -3.28 20.53
CA GLY A 15 3.68 -3.00 21.96
C GLY A 15 2.69 -1.88 22.29
N SER A 16 3.18 -0.78 22.84
CA SER A 16 2.39 0.43 23.14
C SER A 16 2.21 1.37 21.93
N VAL A 17 2.92 1.14 20.82
CA VAL A 17 2.92 2.02 19.65
C VAL A 17 2.04 1.46 18.53
N LYS A 18 1.33 2.34 17.82
CA LYS A 18 0.64 2.04 16.57
C LYS A 18 1.46 2.56 15.40
N VAL A 19 1.73 1.70 14.42
CA VAL A 19 2.46 2.04 13.19
C VAL A 19 1.50 1.98 12.01
N GLU A 20 1.17 3.14 11.43
CA GLU A 20 0.38 3.26 10.19
C GLU A 20 1.27 2.94 8.97
N ALA A 21 1.46 1.65 8.67
CA ALA A 21 2.32 1.21 7.57
C ALA A 21 1.76 1.54 6.18
N LEU A 22 0.44 1.55 6.03
CA LEU A 22 -0.24 2.05 4.82
C LEU A 22 -1.32 3.03 5.25
N LYS A 23 -1.28 4.22 4.66
CA LYS A 23 -2.22 5.30 4.94
C LYS A 23 -2.91 5.74 3.67
N ASP A 24 -4.08 5.15 3.44
CA ASP A 24 -5.00 5.52 2.37
C ASP A 24 -4.43 5.37 0.94
N ALA A 25 -3.71 4.27 0.70
CA ALA A 25 -3.11 4.04 -0.60
C ALA A 25 -4.17 3.64 -1.64
N SER A 26 -4.24 4.36 -2.76
CA SER A 26 -5.14 4.07 -3.89
C SER A 26 -4.38 4.12 -5.21
N PHE A 27 -4.43 3.03 -5.99
CA PHE A 27 -3.79 2.93 -7.30
C PHE A 27 -4.39 1.79 -8.13
N GLN A 28 -4.07 1.76 -9.42
CA GLN A 28 -4.50 0.72 -10.37
C GLN A 28 -3.31 0.23 -11.17
N ILE A 29 -3.27 -1.06 -11.48
CA ILE A 29 -2.27 -1.66 -12.36
C ILE A 29 -3.01 -2.41 -13.48
N LYS A 30 -2.65 -2.10 -14.72
CA LYS A 30 -3.21 -2.72 -15.93
C LYS A 30 -2.50 -4.02 -16.24
N GLU A 31 -3.16 -4.87 -17.03
CA GLU A 31 -2.55 -6.10 -17.52
C GLU A 31 -1.37 -5.76 -18.44
N GLY A 32 -0.24 -6.46 -18.25
CA GLY A 32 1.00 -6.20 -19.00
C GLY A 32 1.82 -5.00 -18.51
N GLU A 33 1.36 -4.27 -17.48
CA GLU A 33 2.09 -3.14 -16.92
C GLU A 33 3.21 -3.61 -15.97
N PHE A 34 4.42 -3.06 -16.16
CA PHE A 34 5.58 -3.35 -15.30
C PHE A 34 5.79 -2.19 -14.31
N VAL A 35 5.65 -2.47 -13.02
CA VAL A 35 5.64 -1.45 -11.95
C VAL A 35 6.68 -1.79 -10.88
N ALA A 36 7.36 -0.76 -10.35
CA ALA A 36 8.24 -0.87 -9.19
C ALA A 36 7.68 -0.05 -8.02
N ILE A 37 7.75 -0.60 -6.80
CA ILE A 37 7.43 0.10 -5.55
C ILE A 37 8.75 0.49 -4.88
N ILE A 38 8.96 1.78 -4.62
CA ILE A 38 10.18 2.33 -4.04
C ILE A 38 9.85 3.18 -2.80
N GLY A 39 10.77 3.22 -1.85
CA GLY A 39 10.65 4.05 -0.65
C GLY A 39 11.87 3.92 0.27
N PRO A 40 12.06 4.86 1.20
CA PRO A 40 13.09 4.74 2.23
C PRO A 40 12.77 3.61 3.23
N SER A 41 13.78 3.23 4.03
CA SER A 41 13.61 2.40 5.23
C SER A 41 13.19 3.22 6.44
#